data_AF-A0A4C1W3H4-F1
#
_entry.id   AF-A0A4C1W3H4-F1
#
_cell.length_a   1.000
_cell.length_b   1.000
_cell.length_c   1.000
_cell.angle_alpha   90.00
_cell.angle_beta   90.00
_cell.angle_gamma   90.00
#
_symmetry.space_group_name_H-M   'P 1'
#
loop_
_entity.id
_entity.type
_entity.pdbx_description
1 polymer ?
#
loop_
_entity_poly.entity_id
_entity_poly.type
_entity_poly.pdbx_seq_one_letter_code
_entity_poly.pdbx_strand_id
1 'polypeptide(L)'
;MEEVMNILRKIQSELDEQKLTIVKSAENVTQQVTHNINLKLEEKFKIMEEKYDNLKEKLENQEKRLHFLEKQLRQKNIVIFGLAETETSYENSEENIINFINRYFSLGLDRRDIQETRRIGKKEKSLDRLL
;
A
#
# COMPACT_ATOMS: atom_id res chain seq x y z
N MET A 1 -61.74 -56.02 4.27
CA MET A 1 -61.19 -54.97 5.16
C MET A 1 -59.74 -55.22 5.55
N GLU A 2 -59.36 -56.46 5.82
CA GLU A 2 -58.00 -56.82 6.28
C GLU A 2 -56.91 -56.63 5.20
N GLU A 3 -57.19 -56.97 3.94
CA GLU A 3 -56.28 -56.69 2.81
C GLU A 3 -56.05 -55.18 2.59
N VAL A 4 -57.11 -54.39 2.71
CA VAL A 4 -57.02 -52.92 2.57
C VAL A 4 -56.13 -52.33 3.66
N MET A 5 -56.24 -52.83 4.90
CA MET A 5 -55.35 -52.43 6.01
C MET A 5 -53.90 -52.84 5.79
N ASN A 6 -53.65 -54.01 5.20
CA ASN A 6 -52.28 -54.44 4.86
C ASN A 6 -51.66 -53.59 3.76
N ILE A 7 -52.43 -53.22 2.74
CA ILE A 7 -51.98 -52.31 1.67
C ILE A 7 -51.66 -50.93 2.26
N LEU A 8 -52.53 -50.38 3.11
CA LEU A 8 -52.30 -49.09 3.77
C LEU A 8 -51.04 -49.09 4.64
N ARG A 9 -50.79 -50.16 5.40
CA ARG A 9 -49.55 -50.32 6.20
C ARG A 9 -48.30 -50.36 5.32
N LYS A 10 -48.38 -51.01 4.16
CA LYS A 10 -47.25 -51.10 3.23
C LYS A 10 -46.93 -49.75 2.57
N ILE A 11 -47.96 -49.00 2.18
CA ILE A 11 -47.82 -47.62 1.69
C ILE A 11 -47.20 -46.74 2.77
N GLN A 12 -47.62 -46.89 4.03
CA GLN A 12 -47.07 -46.13 5.15
C GLN A 12 -45.57 -46.42 5.37
N SER A 13 -45.15 -47.69 5.33
CA SER A 13 -43.73 -48.03 5.46
C SER A 13 -42.89 -47.52 4.28
N GLU A 14 -43.41 -47.58 3.05
CA GLU A 14 -42.71 -47.06 1.87
C GLU A 14 -42.57 -45.53 1.93
N LEU A 15 -43.59 -44.82 2.43
CA LEU A 15 -43.54 -43.37 2.66
C LEU A 15 -42.51 -42.99 3.73
N ASP A 16 -42.42 -43.77 4.81
CA ASP A 16 -41.43 -43.54 5.87
C ASP A 16 -39.99 -43.78 5.36
N GLU A 17 -39.77 -44.83 4.56
CA GLU A 17 -38.47 -45.08 3.91
C GLU A 17 -38.09 -43.98 2.91
N GLN A 18 -39.05 -43.52 2.10
CA GLN A 18 -38.82 -42.40 1.18
C GLN A 18 -38.47 -41.12 1.93
N LYS A 19 -39.17 -40.82 3.03
CA LYS A 19 -38.88 -39.65 3.87
C LYS A 19 -37.45 -39.70 4.42
N LEU A 20 -37.02 -40.85 4.93
CA LEU A 20 -35.65 -41.04 5.42
C LEU A 20 -34.62 -40.86 4.31
N THR A 21 -34.91 -41.37 3.12
CA THR A 21 -34.03 -41.25 1.95
C THR A 21 -33.90 -39.81 1.48
N ILE A 22 -35.00 -39.05 1.45
CA ILE A 22 -35.01 -37.62 1.11
C ILE A 22 -34.18 -36.82 2.11
N VAL A 23 -34.32 -37.07 3.42
CA VAL A 23 -33.53 -36.37 4.45
C VAL A 23 -32.04 -36.65 4.28
N LYS A 24 -31.63 -37.92 4.12
CA LYS A 24 -30.22 -38.26 3.87
C LYS A 24 -29.67 -37.66 2.60
N SER A 25 -30.46 -37.63 1.53
CA SER A 25 -30.07 -37.00 0.27
C SER A 25 -29.86 -35.49 0.44
N ALA A 26 -30.76 -34.81 1.15
CA ALA A 26 -30.63 -33.39 1.47
C ALA A 26 -29.36 -33.09 2.27
N GLU A 27 -29.07 -33.89 3.32
CA GLU A 27 -27.85 -33.76 4.12
C GLU A 27 -26.58 -33.94 3.26
N ASN A 28 -26.56 -34.94 2.39
CA ASN A 28 -25.42 -35.22 1.51
C ASN A 28 -25.20 -34.07 0.50
N VAL A 29 -26.28 -33.56 -0.10
CA VAL A 29 -26.21 -32.40 -1.00
C VAL A 29 -25.65 -31.17 -0.27
N THR A 30 -26.13 -30.89 0.95
CA THR A 30 -25.59 -29.79 1.75
C THR A 30 -24.10 -29.97 2.01
N GLN A 31 -23.66 -31.15 2.44
CA GLN A 31 -22.25 -31.44 2.69
C GLN A 31 -21.39 -31.26 1.43
N GLN A 32 -21.84 -31.78 0.27
CA GLN A 32 -21.12 -31.63 -0.99
C GLN A 32 -21.01 -30.17 -1.43
N VAL A 33 -22.10 -29.41 -1.33
CA VAL A 33 -22.10 -27.98 -1.67
C VAL A 33 -21.15 -27.21 -0.74
N THR A 34 -21.22 -27.45 0.57
CA THR A 34 -20.31 -26.83 1.54
C THR A 34 -18.85 -27.17 1.23
N HIS A 35 -18.54 -28.44 0.95
CA HIS A 35 -17.18 -28.86 0.60
C HIS A 35 -16.67 -28.18 -0.68
N ASN A 36 -17.49 -28.15 -1.73
CA ASN A 36 -17.13 -27.51 -3.00
C ASN A 36 -16.93 -25.99 -2.84
N ILE A 37 -17.73 -25.33 -2.00
CA ILE A 37 -17.54 -23.92 -1.69
C ILE A 37 -16.22 -23.69 -0.97
N ASN A 38 -15.90 -24.51 0.03
CA ASN A 38 -14.65 -24.40 0.77
C ASN A 38 -13.43 -24.59 -0.14
N LEU A 39 -13.43 -25.59 -1.02
CA LEU A 39 -12.35 -25.80 -2.00
C LEU A 39 -12.15 -24.57 -2.91
N LYS A 40 -13.25 -24.00 -3.43
CA LYS A 40 -13.18 -22.80 -4.27
C LYS A 40 -12.70 -21.57 -3.51
N LEU A 41 -13.07 -21.44 -2.23
CA LEU A 41 -12.60 -20.35 -1.38
C LEU A 41 -11.10 -20.48 -1.11
N GLU A 42 -10.64 -21.67 -0.79
CA GLU A 42 -9.23 -21.95 -0.50
C GLU A 42 -8.33 -21.67 -1.71
N GLU A 43 -8.76 -22.05 -2.91
CA GLU A 43 -8.08 -21.68 -4.16
C GLU A 43 -8.00 -20.16 -4.34
N LYS A 44 -9.09 -19.43 -4.09
CA LYS A 44 -9.11 -17.96 -4.19
C LYS A 44 -8.22 -17.30 -3.14
N PHE A 45 -8.18 -17.83 -1.92
CA PHE A 45 -7.30 -17.33 -0.86
C PHE A 45 -5.84 -17.50 -1.23
N LYS A 46 -5.46 -18.68 -1.75
CA LYS A 46 -4.09 -18.93 -2.22
C LYS A 46 -3.67 -17.96 -3.32
N ILE A 47 -4.53 -17.75 -4.34
CA ILE A 47 -4.27 -16.78 -5.41
C ILE A 47 -4.13 -15.36 -4.84
N MET A 48 -4.90 -15.02 -3.81
CA MET A 48 -4.84 -13.71 -3.17
C MET A 48 -3.53 -13.52 -2.39
N GLU A 49 -3.08 -14.52 -1.64
CA GLU A 49 -1.79 -14.51 -0.94
C GLU A 49 -0.62 -14.33 -1.90
N GLU A 50 -0.58 -15.11 -2.99
CA GLU A 50 0.46 -14.98 -4.01
C GLU A 50 0.49 -13.57 -4.63
N LYS A 51 -0.68 -12.97 -4.90
CA LYS A 51 -0.75 -11.59 -5.40
C LYS A 51 -0.29 -10.57 -4.37
N TYR A 52 -0.61 -10.79 -3.09
CA TYR A 52 -0.20 -9.92 -2.01
C TYR A 52 1.33 -9.92 -1.85
N ASP A 53 1.97 -11.09 -1.85
CA ASP A 53 3.42 -11.21 -1.76
C ASP A 53 4.13 -10.53 -2.93
N ASN A 54 3.63 -10.76 -4.15
CA ASN A 54 4.14 -10.08 -5.35
C ASN A 54 4.01 -8.55 -5.26
N LEU A 55 2.92 -8.05 -4.68
CA LEU A 55 2.72 -6.61 -4.50
C LEU A 55 3.68 -6.04 -3.46
N LYS A 56 3.86 -6.76 -2.35
CA LYS A 56 4.79 -6.39 -1.28
C LYS A 56 6.23 -6.28 -1.80
N GLU A 57 6.68 -7.27 -2.58
CA GLU A 57 8.02 -7.24 -3.18
C GLU A 57 8.20 -6.04 -4.12
N LYS A 58 7.20 -5.75 -4.96
CA LYS A 58 7.22 -4.58 -5.84
C LYS A 58 7.31 -3.27 -5.06
N LEU A 59 6.57 -3.15 -3.96
CA LEU A 59 6.59 -1.97 -3.10
C LEU A 59 7.98 -1.76 -2.49
N GLU A 60 8.55 -2.80 -1.87
CA GLU A 60 9.90 -2.72 -1.29
C GLU A 60 10.96 -2.34 -2.32
N ASN A 61 10.85 -2.88 -3.55
CA ASN A 61 11.75 -2.53 -4.64
C ASN A 61 11.56 -1.07 -5.09
N GLN A 62 10.33 -0.55 -5.12
CA GLN A 62 10.06 0.85 -5.43
C GLN A 62 10.63 1.78 -4.36
N GLU A 63 10.47 1.46 -3.07
CA GLU A 63 11.03 2.23 -1.96
C GLU A 63 12.56 2.31 -2.03
N LYS A 64 13.24 1.18 -2.29
CA LYS A 64 14.69 1.14 -2.47
C LYS A 64 15.16 2.03 -3.63
N ARG A 65 14.45 2.00 -4.76
CA ARG A 65 14.76 2.85 -5.92
C ARG A 65 14.55 4.32 -5.61
N LEU A 66 13.44 4.66 -4.96
CA LEU A 66 13.13 6.03 -4.55
C LEU A 66 14.20 6.57 -3.60
N HIS A 67 14.57 5.79 -2.58
CA HIS A 67 15.65 6.16 -1.66
C HIS A 67 16.99 6.41 -2.39
N PHE A 68 17.33 5.58 -3.39
CA PHE A 68 18.55 5.78 -4.18
C PHE A 68 18.49 7.07 -5.00
N LEU A 69 17.35 7.33 -5.67
CA LEU A 69 17.15 8.56 -6.44
C LEU A 69 17.25 9.79 -5.54
N GLU A 70 16.59 9.79 -4.39
CA GLU A 70 16.69 10.89 -3.42
C GLU A 70 18.13 11.08 -2.94
N LYS A 71 18.86 9.99 -2.66
CA LYS A 71 20.27 10.06 -2.26
C LYS A 71 21.12 10.71 -3.35
N GLN A 72 20.91 10.36 -4.62
CA GLN A 72 21.62 10.98 -5.74
C GLN A 72 21.28 12.47 -5.92
N LEU A 73 20.01 12.86 -5.70
CA LEU A 73 19.61 14.26 -5.73
C LEU A 73 20.26 15.04 -4.57
N ARG A 74 20.27 14.48 -3.36
CA ARG A 74 20.89 15.12 -2.19
C ARG A 74 22.41 15.28 -2.31
N GLN A 75 23.11 14.43 -3.06
CA GLN A 75 24.57 14.54 -3.25
C GLN A 75 24.99 15.87 -3.89
N LYS A 76 24.14 16.48 -4.71
CA LYS A 76 24.41 17.76 -5.36
C LYS A 76 23.94 18.97 -4.54
N ASN A 77 23.22 18.72 -3.45
CA ASN A 77 22.64 19.77 -2.63
C ASN A 77 23.61 20.16 -1.53
N ILE A 78 23.80 21.47 -1.35
CA ILE A 78 24.54 22.03 -0.22
C ILE A 78 23.53 22.69 0.70
N VAL A 79 23.58 22.34 1.99
CA VAL A 79 22.74 22.95 3.02
C VAL A 79 23.60 23.87 3.87
N ILE A 80 23.23 25.15 3.91
CA ILE A 80 23.93 26.19 4.66
C ILE A 80 23.03 26.63 5.82
N PHE A 81 23.57 26.56 7.04
CA PHE A 81 22.90 27.00 8.26
C PHE A 81 23.47 28.35 8.72
N GLY A 82 22.63 29.18 9.36
CA GLY A 82 23.05 30.49 9.91
C GLY A 82 23.27 31.58 8.86
N LEU A 83 22.72 31.42 7.64
CA LEU A 83 22.75 32.47 6.62
C LEU A 83 21.56 33.41 6.83
N ALA A 84 21.84 34.63 7.27
CA ALA A 84 20.83 35.65 7.54
C ALA A 84 19.89 35.86 6.35
N GLU A 85 18.58 35.92 6.63
CA GLU A 85 17.55 36.22 5.64
C GLU A 85 17.45 37.74 5.39
N THR A 86 18.36 38.28 4.61
CA THR A 86 18.34 39.70 4.21
C THR A 86 17.52 39.96 2.95
N GLU A 87 16.96 38.92 2.33
CA GLU A 87 16.36 39.01 1.00
C GLU A 87 14.85 39.23 1.04
N THR A 88 14.37 40.09 0.15
CA THR A 88 12.93 40.35 -0.07
C THR A 88 12.32 39.47 -1.19
N SER A 89 13.15 38.81 -2.01
CA SER A 89 12.77 37.98 -3.16
C SER A 89 13.68 36.75 -3.28
N TYR A 90 13.20 35.69 -3.95
CA TYR A 90 13.98 34.48 -4.22
C TYR A 90 15.20 34.73 -5.11
N GLU A 91 15.11 35.60 -6.11
CA GLU A 91 16.25 35.95 -6.99
C GLU A 91 17.40 36.61 -6.20
N ASN A 92 17.06 37.36 -5.16
CA ASN A 92 18.05 37.98 -4.27
C ASN A 92 18.75 36.95 -3.38
N SER A 93 18.14 35.78 -3.16
CA SER A 93 18.71 34.73 -2.30
C SER A 93 19.86 33.97 -2.97
N GLU A 94 19.79 33.77 -4.29
CA GLU A 94 20.91 33.23 -5.07
C GLU A 94 22.13 34.15 -4.98
N GLU A 95 21.91 35.45 -5.12
CA GLU A 95 22.98 36.44 -5.07
C GLU A 95 23.60 36.57 -3.67
N ASN A 96 22.80 36.47 -2.60
CA ASN A 96 23.34 36.42 -1.24
C ASN A 96 24.22 35.17 -1.03
N ILE A 97 23.80 34.01 -1.54
CA ILE A 97 24.58 32.76 -1.45
C ILE A 97 25.88 32.88 -2.25
N ILE A 98 25.84 33.40 -3.48
CA ILE A 98 27.04 33.61 -4.32
C ILE A 98 27.99 34.56 -3.62
N ASN A 99 27.50 35.71 -3.12
CA ASN A 99 28.32 36.68 -2.41
C ASN A 99 28.93 36.10 -1.13
N PHE A 100 28.17 35.32 -0.37
CA PHE A 100 28.66 34.60 0.80
C PHE A 100 29.79 33.65 0.44
N ILE A 101 29.59 32.79 -0.58
CA ILE A 101 30.59 31.79 -0.95
C ILE A 101 31.85 32.46 -1.53
N ASN A 102 31.70 33.43 -2.43
CA ASN A 102 32.82 34.13 -3.05
C ASN A 102 33.63 34.90 -2.00
N ARG A 103 32.98 35.49 -0.98
CA ARG A 103 33.65 36.23 0.10
C ARG A 103 34.42 35.34 1.05
N TYR A 104 33.85 34.21 1.49
CA TYR A 104 34.44 33.39 2.56
C TYR A 104 35.24 32.19 2.05
N PHE A 105 34.95 31.70 0.85
CA PHE A 105 35.61 30.53 0.27
C PHE A 105 36.44 30.87 -0.98
N SER A 106 36.36 32.10 -1.49
CA SER A 106 37.10 32.56 -2.68
C SER A 106 36.93 31.66 -3.90
N LEU A 107 35.79 30.98 -3.99
CA LEU A 107 35.36 30.25 -5.16
C LEU A 107 34.73 31.25 -6.13
N GLY A 108 35.04 31.19 -7.43
CA GLY A 108 34.46 32.09 -8.43
C GLY A 108 33.13 31.57 -8.93
N LEU A 109 32.11 31.48 -8.06
CA LEU A 109 30.78 30.97 -8.43
C LEU A 109 29.98 32.02 -9.20
N ASP A 110 29.32 31.57 -10.26
CA ASP A 110 28.36 32.32 -11.05
C ASP A 110 26.94 31.72 -10.89
N ARG A 111 25.90 32.49 -11.19
CA ARG A 111 24.50 32.03 -11.15
C ARG A 111 24.27 30.78 -12.01
N ARG A 112 25.04 30.62 -13.10
CA ARG A 112 24.98 29.46 -14.00
C ARG A 112 25.42 28.15 -13.34
N ASP A 113 26.20 28.23 -12.26
CA ASP A 113 26.68 27.07 -11.51
C ASP A 113 25.64 26.57 -10.49
N ILE A 114 24.60 27.36 -10.25
CA ILE A 114 23.55 27.08 -9.27
C ILE A 114 22.25 26.75 -10.02
N GLN A 115 21.68 25.58 -9.76
CA GLN A 115 20.45 25.15 -10.42
C GLN A 115 19.19 25.75 -9.78
N GLU A 116 19.13 25.77 -8.44
CA GLU A 116 18.03 26.34 -7.67
C GLU A 116 18.53 26.63 -6.26
N THR A 117 17.98 27.67 -5.62
CA THR A 117 18.14 27.91 -4.19
C THR A 117 16.78 27.89 -3.49
N ARG A 118 16.75 27.32 -2.29
CA ARG A 118 15.54 27.26 -1.48
C ARG A 118 15.88 27.37 0.00
N ARG A 119 15.09 28.18 0.70
CA ARG A 119 15.09 28.24 2.16
C ARG A 119 14.30 27.06 2.73
N ILE A 120 14.92 26.29 3.61
CA ILE A 120 14.30 25.11 4.26
C ILE A 120 13.83 25.51 5.66
N GLY A 121 12.67 24.99 6.09
CA GLY A 121 12.10 25.24 7.42
C GLY A 121 11.02 26.33 7.45
N LYS A 122 10.43 26.56 8.63
CA LYS A 122 9.41 27.61 8.85
C LYS A 122 10.07 28.89 9.36
N LYS A 123 9.59 30.04 8.89
CA LYS A 123 10.03 31.35 9.38
C LYS A 123 9.39 31.64 10.73
N GLU A 124 10.18 31.57 11.79
CA GLU A 124 9.78 32.05 13.11
C GLU A 124 10.13 33.53 13.23
N LYS A 125 9.33 34.31 13.97
CA LYS A 125 9.35 35.79 13.94
C LYS A 125 10.67 36.43 14.43
N SER A 126 11.61 35.65 14.97
CA SER A 126 12.80 36.17 15.65
C SER A 126 14.07 35.32 15.50
N LEU A 127 14.04 34.22 14.75
CA LEU A 127 15.16 33.29 14.55
C LEU A 127 15.20 32.81 13.10
N ASP A 128 16.38 32.42 12.63
CA ASP A 128 16.55 31.72 11.35
C ASP A 128 15.65 30.47 11.28
N ARG A 129 15.30 30.04 10.06
CA ARG A 129 14.33 28.96 9.87
C ARG A 129 14.76 27.67 10.58
N LEU A 130 13.86 27.16 11.41
CA LEU A 130 14.01 25.85 12.05
C LEU A 130 13.44 24.76 11.13
N LEU A 131 14.17 23.64 11.04
CA LEU A 131 13.79 22.44 10.28
C LEU A 131 12.62 21.70 10.93
#